data_AF-A0A7L2LL03-F1
#
_entry.id   AF-A0A7L2LL03-F1
#
_cell.length_a   1.000
_cell.length_b   1.000
_cell.length_c   1.000
_cell.angle_alpha   90.00
_cell.angle_beta   90.00
_cell.angle_gamma   90.00
#
_symmetry.space_group_name_H-M   'P 1'
#
loop_
_entity.id
_entity.type
_entity.pdbx_description
1 polymer ?
#
loop_
_entity_poly.entity_id
_entity_poly.type
_entity_poly.pdbx_seq_one_letter_code
_entity_poly.pdbx_strand_id
1 'polypeptide(L)'
;QVLSLKNAQDAHKGYQSLLCEINDPNSKYLLRTANRLYGEKTFEFLAILSWLIIRCMSSCEIMWVFPLYDKGKIQNLLAEGILNSLTRLVLVNAIYFKGNWEEQFNKQSTREMPFQINK
;
A
#
# COMPACT_ATOMS: atom_id res chain seq x y z
N GLN A 1 7.59 9.19 20.40
CA GLN A 1 7.39 9.36 18.94
C GLN A 1 6.44 8.27 18.51
N VAL A 2 5.40 8.60 17.74
CA VAL A 2 4.28 7.69 17.45
C VAL A 2 4.68 6.50 16.56
N LEU A 3 5.56 6.72 15.57
CA LEU A 3 6.02 5.69 14.62
C LEU A 3 7.38 5.07 14.99
N SER A 4 7.92 5.36 16.18
CA SER A 4 9.17 4.76 16.68
C SER A 4 10.40 4.85 15.76
N LEU A 5 10.51 5.90 14.94
CA LEU A 5 11.62 6.06 13.98
C LEU A 5 12.94 6.59 14.60
N LYS A 6 13.01 6.80 15.92
CA LYS A 6 14.17 7.43 16.60
C LYS A 6 15.49 6.70 16.36
N ASN A 7 15.44 5.38 16.17
CA ASN A 7 16.63 4.54 16.01
C ASN A 7 16.93 4.22 14.54
N ALA A 8 16.11 4.70 13.60
CA ALA A 8 16.34 4.49 12.18
C ALA A 8 17.39 5.49 11.68
N GLN A 9 18.55 4.99 11.24
CA GLN A 9 19.62 5.82 10.67
C GLN A 9 19.14 6.62 9.44
N ASP A 10 18.38 5.96 8.56
CA ASP A 10 17.65 6.59 7.45
C ASP A 10 16.36 5.81 7.20
N ALA A 11 15.25 6.29 7.78
CA ALA A 11 13.94 5.67 7.65
C ALA A 11 13.46 5.63 6.18
N HIS A 12 13.83 6.63 5.37
CA HIS A 12 13.40 6.70 3.97
C HIS A 12 14.11 5.64 3.13
N LYS A 13 15.42 5.51 3.28
CA LYS A 13 16.20 4.47 2.59
C LYS A 13 15.77 3.08 3.01
N GLY A 14 15.56 2.86 4.32
CA GLY A 14 15.06 1.57 4.83
C GLY A 14 13.68 1.20 4.26
N TYR A 15 12.75 2.17 4.24
CA TYR A 15 11.42 1.95 3.67
C TYR A 15 11.47 1.69 2.16
N GLN A 16 12.34 2.40 1.45
CA GLN A 16 12.57 2.18 0.02
C GLN A 16 13.06 0.76 -0.27
N SER A 17 14.10 0.29 0.44
CA SER A 17 14.61 -1.08 0.28
C SER A 17 13.52 -2.12 0.56
N LEU A 18 12.73 -1.91 1.62
CA LEU A 18 11.60 -2.78 1.96
C LEU A 18 10.55 -2.82 0.85
N LEU A 19 10.17 -1.67 0.28
CA LEU A 19 9.19 -1.62 -0.82
C LEU A 19 9.70 -2.34 -2.07
N CYS A 20 10.99 -2.28 -2.34
CA CYS A 20 11.60 -2.98 -3.47
C CYS A 20 11.53 -4.50 -3.30
N GLU A 21 11.90 -5.00 -2.13
CA GLU A 21 11.85 -6.43 -1.81
C GLU A 21 10.41 -6.97 -1.84
N ILE A 22 9.49 -6.23 -1.23
CA ILE A 22 8.07 -6.62 -1.15
C ILE A 22 7.41 -6.67 -2.53
N ASN A 23 7.74 -5.74 -3.43
CA ASN A 23 7.12 -5.65 -4.75
C ASN A 23 7.85 -6.48 -5.82
N ASP A 24 8.83 -7.32 -5.44
CA ASP A 24 9.57 -8.18 -6.37
C ASP A 24 8.61 -9.00 -7.27
N PRO A 25 8.65 -8.82 -8.60
CA PRO A 25 7.80 -9.57 -9.51
C PRO A 25 8.14 -11.07 -9.57
N ASN A 26 9.32 -11.49 -9.12
CA ASN A 26 9.79 -12.88 -9.15
C ASN A 26 9.46 -13.68 -7.88
N SER A 27 8.80 -13.05 -6.90
CA SER A 27 8.42 -13.71 -5.66
C SER A 27 7.36 -14.82 -5.91
N LYS A 28 7.41 -15.88 -5.08
CA LYS A 28 6.45 -17.02 -5.14
C LYS A 28 5.02 -16.63 -4.76
N TYR A 29 4.84 -15.43 -4.24
CA TYR A 29 3.57 -14.87 -3.80
C TYR A 29 3.32 -13.56 -4.54
N LEU A 30 2.06 -13.14 -4.60
CA LEU A 30 1.71 -11.82 -5.10
C LEU A 30 1.48 -10.90 -3.91
N LEU A 31 2.50 -10.12 -3.55
CA LEU A 31 2.39 -9.02 -2.59
C LEU A 31 2.61 -7.71 -3.33
N ARG A 32 1.67 -6.78 -3.19
CA ARG A 32 1.73 -5.47 -3.83
C ARG A 32 1.34 -4.39 -2.85
N THR A 33 2.15 -3.35 -2.79
CA THR A 33 1.89 -2.16 -1.99
C THR A 33 1.74 -0.94 -2.90
N ALA A 34 0.80 -0.07 -2.55
CA ALA A 34 0.44 1.10 -3.33
C ALA A 34 0.40 2.31 -2.40
N ASN A 35 1.40 3.18 -2.52
CA ASN A 35 1.46 4.46 -1.83
C ASN A 35 1.13 5.58 -2.82
N ARG A 36 0.17 6.45 -2.49
CA ARG A 36 -0.12 7.63 -3.31
C ARG A 36 -0.42 8.82 -2.45
N LEU A 37 0.14 9.97 -2.83
CA LEU A 37 -0.16 11.26 -2.23
C LEU A 37 -0.94 12.08 -3.24
N TYR A 38 -2.08 12.63 -2.83
CA TYR A 38 -2.89 13.56 -3.62
C TYR A 38 -2.85 14.93 -2.98
N GLY A 39 -2.55 15.96 -3.76
CA GLY A 39 -2.59 17.36 -3.35
C GLY A 39 -3.69 18.11 -4.08
N GLU A 40 -4.30 19.08 -3.40
CA GLU A 40 -5.19 20.07 -4.02
C GLU A 40 -4.38 20.97 -4.96
N LYS A 41 -4.90 21.21 -6.17
CA LYS A 41 -4.13 21.81 -7.27
C LYS A 41 -3.73 23.27 -7.02
N THR A 42 -4.56 24.01 -6.28
CA THR A 42 -4.33 25.45 -6.02
C THR A 42 -3.46 25.69 -4.78
N PHE A 43 -3.15 24.64 -4.01
CA PHE A 43 -2.32 24.75 -2.82
C PHE A 43 -0.84 24.62 -3.17
N GLU A 44 -0.03 25.61 -2.77
CA GLU A 44 1.41 25.57 -2.95
C GLU A 44 2.08 24.68 -1.89
N PHE A 45 2.57 23.52 -2.34
CA PHE A 45 3.38 22.64 -1.50
C PHE A 45 4.85 23.06 -1.54
N LEU A 46 5.54 22.91 -0.40
CA LEU A 46 6.98 23.16 -0.32
C LEU A 46 7.74 22.30 -1.34
N ALA A 47 8.70 22.89 -2.05
CA ALA A 47 9.50 22.19 -3.05
C ALA A 47 10.19 20.92 -2.49
N ILE A 48 10.53 20.91 -1.21
CA ILE A 48 11.14 19.75 -0.53
C ILE A 48 10.20 18.54 -0.46
N LEU A 49 8.89 18.76 -0.35
CA LEU A 49 7.88 17.69 -0.38
C LEU A 49 7.88 17.02 -1.76
N SER A 50 7.94 17.81 -2.83
CA SER A 50 8.03 17.30 -4.20
C SER A 50 9.30 16.45 -4.40
N TRP A 51 10.46 16.94 -3.95
CA TRP A 51 11.73 16.21 -4.03
C TRP A 51 11.73 14.90 -3.23
N LEU A 52 11.19 14.88 -2.02
CA LEU A 52 11.10 13.67 -1.19
C LEU A 52 10.17 12.62 -1.82
N ILE A 53 9.05 13.04 -2.38
CA ILE A 53 8.11 12.14 -3.07
C ILE A 53 8.78 11.55 -4.32
N ILE A 54 9.42 12.38 -5.15
CA ILE A 54 10.12 11.92 -6.35
C ILE A 54 11.20 10.90 -5.99
N ARG A 55 12.03 11.17 -4.96
CA ARG A 55 13.10 10.26 -4.51
C ARG A 55 12.57 8.89 -4.04
N CYS A 56 11.45 8.89 -3.31
CA CYS A 56 10.83 7.64 -2.85
C CYS A 56 10.09 6.89 -3.97
N MET A 57 9.58 7.58 -4.99
CA MET A 57 8.83 6.94 -6.09
C MET A 57 9.71 6.49 -7.26
N SER A 58 10.90 7.08 -7.46
CA SER A 58 11.79 6.77 -8.58
C SER A 58 12.74 5.59 -8.37
N SER A 59 12.79 5.05 -7.16
CA SER A 59 13.89 4.19 -6.72
C SER A 59 13.52 2.72 -6.56
N CYS A 60 12.24 2.42 -6.72
CA CYS A 60 11.80 1.17 -7.30
C CYS A 60 10.85 1.53 -8.43
N GLU A 61 10.80 0.76 -9.51
CA GLU A 61 9.63 0.75 -10.37
C GLU A 61 8.45 0.32 -9.50
N ILE A 62 7.87 1.26 -8.76
CA ILE A 62 6.62 1.08 -8.03
C ILE A 62 5.59 1.04 -9.14
N MET A 63 5.54 -0.15 -9.74
CA MET A 63 4.58 -0.61 -10.72
C MET A 63 3.24 -0.03 -10.29
N TRP A 64 2.72 0.81 -11.17
CA TRP A 64 1.58 1.67 -10.93
C TRP A 64 0.52 0.96 -10.07
N VAL A 65 -0.16 1.68 -9.19
CA VAL A 65 -1.38 1.18 -8.51
C VAL A 65 -2.43 0.67 -9.52
N PHE A 66 -2.26 1.03 -10.79
CA PHE A 66 -3.07 0.69 -11.95
C PHE A 66 -3.41 -0.82 -12.03
N PRO A 67 -2.49 -1.80 -12.05
CA PRO A 67 -2.84 -3.22 -12.00
C PRO A 67 -3.69 -3.70 -10.82
N LEU A 68 -3.66 -3.06 -9.64
CA LEU A 68 -4.56 -3.42 -8.52
C LEU A 68 -5.96 -2.82 -8.70
N TYR A 69 -6.01 -1.60 -9.22
CA TYR A 69 -7.24 -0.89 -9.57
C TYR A 69 -7.96 -1.58 -10.73
N ASP A 70 -7.22 -1.94 -11.78
CA ASP A 70 -7.70 -2.55 -13.03
C ASP A 70 -8.13 -4.02 -12.83
N LYS A 71 -7.46 -4.76 -11.93
CA LYS A 71 -7.89 -6.12 -11.53
C LYS A 71 -9.03 -6.13 -10.50
N GLY A 72 -9.58 -4.97 -10.15
CA GLY A 72 -10.74 -4.82 -9.28
C GLY A 72 -10.55 -5.34 -7.85
N LYS A 73 -9.31 -5.45 -7.35
CA LYS A 73 -9.05 -5.97 -6.00
C LYS A 73 -9.14 -4.90 -4.92
N ILE A 74 -8.82 -3.65 -5.27
CA ILE A 74 -8.92 -2.51 -4.37
C ILE A 74 -9.67 -1.42 -5.13
N GLN A 75 -10.96 -1.27 -4.85
CA GLN A 75 -11.85 -0.29 -5.45
C GLN A 75 -12.35 0.68 -4.38
N ASN A 76 -12.72 1.90 -4.79
CA ASN A 76 -13.40 2.88 -3.93
C ASN A 76 -12.68 3.14 -2.61
N LEU A 77 -11.35 3.26 -2.66
CA LEU A 77 -10.53 3.45 -1.46
C LEU A 77 -10.90 4.72 -0.69
N LEU A 78 -11.43 5.72 -1.39
CA LEU A 78 -12.04 6.91 -0.82
C LEU A 78 -13.52 6.88 -1.19
N ALA A 79 -14.38 6.83 -0.18
CA ALA A 79 -15.83 6.91 -0.40
C ALA A 79 -16.21 8.32 -0.87
N GLU A 80 -17.29 8.40 -1.64
CA GLU A 80 -17.86 9.67 -2.05
C GLU A 80 -18.24 10.52 -0.82
N GLY A 81 -17.97 11.82 -0.88
CA GLY A 81 -18.24 12.74 0.23
C GLY A 81 -17.20 12.78 1.36
N ILE A 82 -16.19 11.88 1.38
CA ILE A 82 -15.09 11.98 2.36
C ILE A 82 -14.18 13.18 2.06
N LEU A 83 -13.98 13.49 0.78
CA LEU A 83 -13.20 14.64 0.37
C LEU A 83 -14.12 15.85 0.18
N ASN A 84 -13.66 17.02 0.64
CA ASN A 84 -14.37 18.28 0.52
C ASN A 84 -13.44 19.41 0.06
N SER A 85 -13.99 20.60 -0.12
CA SER A 85 -13.25 21.80 -0.57
C SER A 85 -12.17 22.29 0.40
N LEU A 86 -12.15 21.80 1.65
CA LEU A 86 -11.11 22.11 2.64
C LEU A 86 -9.98 21.08 2.64
N THR A 87 -10.14 19.96 1.93
CA THR A 87 -9.10 18.95 1.83
C THR A 87 -7.93 19.51 1.02
N ARG A 88 -6.72 19.42 1.58
CA ARG A 88 -5.48 19.91 0.93
C ARG A 88 -4.55 18.78 0.52
N LEU A 89 -4.42 17.75 1.35
CA LEU A 89 -3.51 16.64 1.12
C LEU A 89 -4.15 15.33 1.60
N VAL A 90 -4.03 14.28 0.79
CA VAL A 90 -4.49 12.93 1.13
C VAL A 90 -3.37 11.94 0.89
N LEU A 91 -2.92 11.26 1.95
CA LEU A 91 -2.03 10.12 1.85
C LEU A 91 -2.85 8.84 1.83
N VAL A 92 -2.59 8.02 0.82
CA VAL A 92 -3.21 6.72 0.61
C VAL A 92 -2.12 5.65 0.68
N ASN A 93 -2.35 4.62 1.49
CA ASN A 93 -1.60 3.37 1.46
C ASN A 93 -2.57 2.21 1.29
N ALA A 94 -2.27 1.30 0.37
CA ALA A 94 -3.05 0.09 0.16
C ALA A 94 -2.12 -1.10 -0.07
N ILE A 95 -2.51 -2.27 0.44
CA ILE A 95 -1.72 -3.50 0.38
C ILE A 95 -2.62 -4.64 -0.08
N TYR A 96 -2.13 -5.42 -1.04
CA TYR A 96 -2.78 -6.63 -1.53
C TYR A 96 -1.83 -7.81 -1.42
N PHE A 97 -2.29 -8.89 -0.78
CA PHE A 97 -1.55 -10.13 -0.64
C PHE A 97 -2.35 -11.31 -1.18
N LYS A 98 -1.68 -12.15 -1.95
CA LYS A 98 -2.16 -13.47 -2.38
C LYS A 98 -0.97 -14.41 -2.48
N GLY A 99 -0.86 -15.34 -1.54
CA GLY A 99 0.12 -16.42 -1.56
C GLY A 99 -0.53 -17.78 -1.73
N ASN A 100 0.24 -18.75 -2.19
CA ASN A 100 -0.10 -20.16 -2.02
C ASN A 100 0.47 -20.62 -0.67
N TRP A 101 -0.27 -21.47 0.03
CA TRP A 101 0.28 -22.20 1.17
C TRP A 101 1.40 -23.12 0.69
N GLU A 102 2.47 -23.25 1.47
CA GLU A 102 3.53 -24.23 1.22
C GLU A 102 2.94 -25.65 1.28
N GLU A 103 2.10 -25.92 2.30
CA GLU A 103 1.29 -27.12 2.43
C GLU A 103 -0.20 -26.77 2.26
N GLN A 104 -0.79 -27.16 1.13
CA GLN A 104 -2.18 -26.81 0.82
C GLN A 104 -3.18 -27.75 1.49
N PHE A 105 -4.26 -27.17 2.02
CA PHE A 105 -5.40 -27.93 2.52
C PHE A 105 -6.09 -28.70 1.39
N ASN A 106 -6.50 -29.94 1.66
CA ASN A 106 -7.35 -30.67 0.73
C ASN A 106 -8.74 -30.00 0.67
N LYS A 107 -9.12 -29.53 -0.52
CA LYS A 107 -10.42 -28.88 -0.77
C LYS A 107 -11.61 -29.78 -0.41
N GLN A 108 -11.48 -31.09 -0.58
CA GLN A 108 -12.53 -32.07 -0.25
C GLN A 108 -12.79 -32.18 1.26
N SER A 109 -11.78 -31.82 2.06
CA SER A 109 -11.89 -31.78 3.51
C SER A 109 -12.46 -30.45 4.02
N THR A 110 -12.67 -29.46 3.14
CA THR A 110 -13.27 -28.17 3.50
C THR A 110 -14.79 -28.29 3.50
N ARG A 111 -15.42 -27.91 4.62
CA ARG A 111 -16.87 -27.97 4.80
C ARG A 111 -17.37 -26.76 5.60
N GLU A 112 -18.62 -26.39 5.38
CA GLU A 112 -19.29 -25.37 6.19
C GLU A 112 -19.35 -25.82 7.66
N MET A 113 -18.98 -24.92 8.56
CA MET A 113 -19.00 -25.13 10.00
C MET A 113 -19.40 -23.82 10.67
N PRO A 114 -20.12 -23.85 11.81
CA PRO A 114 -20.41 -22.65 12.57
C PRO A 114 -19.12 -21.91 12.98
N PHE A 115 -19.03 -20.62 12.65
CA PHE A 115 -17.97 -19.75 13.12
C PHE A 115 -18.44 -18.99 14.36
N GLN A 116 -17.78 -19.20 15.49
CA GLN A 116 -18.13 -18.56 16.74
C GLN A 116 -17.60 -17.12 16.76
N ILE A 117 -18.50 -16.14 16.64
CA ILE A 117 -18.15 -14.70 16.61
C ILE A 117 -17.87 -14.15 18.01
N ASN A 118 -18.54 -14.68 19.03
CA ASN A 118 -18.41 -14.27 20.42
C ASN A 118 -18.44 -15.48 21.38
N LYS A 119 -17.96 -15.27 22.61
CA LYS A 119 -18.01 -16.27 23.68
C LYS A 119 -19.43 -16.45 24.20
#